data_AF-A8WU39-F1
#
_entry.id   AF-A8WU39-F1
#
_cell.length_a   1.000
_cell.length_b   1.000
_cell.length_c   1.000
_cell.angle_alpha   90.00
_cell.angle_beta   90.00
_cell.angle_gamma   90.00
#
_symmetry.space_group_name_H-M   'P 1'
#
loop_
_entity.id
_entity.type
_entity.pdbx_description
1 polymer ?
#
loop_
_entity_poly.entity_id
_entity_poly.type
_entity_poly.pdbx_seq_one_letter_code
_entity_poly.pdbx_strand_id
1 'polypeptide(L)'
;MLKTTHSIRHISLIKCLYKAPISSKLEDYDVVINPNSQLFNKFMDEHGAKRFDFKAEDYTTWKTAWGEDYRLGLFFLKGSENLAFSFHTIHYKSLGLLPDFRHLGIAWIPEKYRGKEILKVVTDYLIQEEQMKKQNMLACNVHWSQNFWKRATGKSDISACTYYISYYEMSDFKIPKVSEMKKDVVVKTVNTETVHDVLKYDRAIFPFDRQNWMKSLFLEGIGRIAYDSDGKVVGIGCLSIYPSGECVISPLYADEEKVAQEIFRSILEEILLKRNEKLWRMQVRSNDQCVQSFQWIQPLLKTPIRRSHLSNLCYSMYPPRHFFDFSKVFVNAHPTNGPC
;
A
#
# COMPACT_ATOMS: atom_id res chain seq x y z
N MET A 1 22.36 -0.57 74.83
CA MET A 1 20.98 -1.10 74.75
C MET A 1 20.56 -1.13 73.30
N LEU A 2 20.66 -2.30 72.67
CA LEU A 2 20.22 -2.56 71.29
C LEU A 2 18.69 -2.64 71.26
N LYS A 3 18.04 -1.82 70.43
CA LYS A 3 16.64 -1.99 70.04
C LYS A 3 16.58 -2.79 68.74
N THR A 4 15.90 -3.92 68.83
CA THR A 4 15.41 -4.77 67.74
C THR A 4 14.22 -4.12 67.03
N THR A 5 14.08 -4.39 65.73
CA THR A 5 12.81 -4.56 64.96
C THR A 5 13.19 -4.96 63.52
N HIS A 6 13.17 -6.25 63.20
CA HIS A 6 12.13 -6.94 62.41
C HIS A 6 11.90 -6.29 61.03
N SER A 7 12.44 -6.89 59.97
CA SER A 7 11.74 -7.88 59.12
C SER A 7 11.04 -7.19 57.95
N ILE A 8 11.43 -7.54 56.73
CA ILE A 8 10.54 -8.12 55.71
C ILE A 8 11.41 -8.46 54.50
N ARG A 9 11.36 -9.74 54.13
CA ARG A 9 11.87 -10.29 52.88
C ARG A 9 11.17 -9.60 51.71
N HIS A 10 11.91 -8.89 50.87
CA HIS A 10 11.44 -8.57 49.53
C HIS A 10 11.62 -9.79 48.63
N ILE A 11 10.56 -10.58 48.53
CA ILE A 11 10.33 -11.50 47.40
C ILE A 11 9.32 -10.83 46.46
N SER A 12 9.61 -10.91 45.16
CA SER A 12 8.76 -10.57 44.00
C SER A 12 8.66 -9.07 43.67
N LEU A 13 8.70 -8.61 42.42
CA LEU A 13 8.54 -9.28 41.13
C LEU A 13 9.63 -8.83 40.15
N ILE A 14 10.52 -9.76 39.78
CA ILE A 14 11.08 -9.76 38.43
C ILE A 14 9.89 -10.14 37.54
N LYS A 15 9.24 -9.16 36.90
CA LYS A 15 8.48 -9.42 35.66
C LYS A 15 9.51 -9.82 34.60
N CYS A 16 9.96 -11.07 34.69
CA CYS A 16 10.60 -11.73 33.58
C CYS A 16 9.46 -11.88 32.57
N LEU A 17 9.43 -10.98 31.59
CA LEU A 17 8.66 -11.14 30.37
C LEU A 17 9.12 -12.46 29.76
N TYR A 18 8.45 -13.56 30.12
CA TYR A 18 8.56 -14.82 29.42
C TYR A 18 8.12 -14.52 27.99
N LYS A 19 9.09 -14.25 27.12
CA LYS A 19 8.89 -14.29 25.68
C LYS A 19 8.41 -15.70 25.41
N ALA A 20 7.14 -15.88 25.07
CA ALA A 20 6.69 -17.11 24.44
C ALA A 20 7.67 -17.37 23.28
N PRO A 21 8.46 -18.45 23.33
CA PRO A 21 9.56 -18.64 22.39
C PRO A 21 8.98 -18.76 20.98
N ILE A 22 9.54 -18.01 20.04
CA ILE A 22 9.22 -18.19 18.63
C ILE A 22 9.68 -19.57 18.20
N SER A 23 8.79 -20.30 17.53
CA SER A 23 9.04 -21.66 17.06
C SER A 23 9.32 -21.70 15.56
N SER A 24 9.89 -22.81 15.11
CA SER A 24 10.07 -23.14 13.69
C SER A 24 9.01 -24.11 13.16
N LYS A 25 7.99 -24.42 13.97
CA LYS A 25 6.90 -25.34 13.64
C LYS A 25 5.57 -24.60 13.53
N LEU A 26 4.78 -24.94 12.50
CA LEU A 26 3.48 -24.33 12.26
C LEU A 26 2.45 -24.64 13.37
N GLU A 27 2.54 -25.82 14.00
CA GLU A 27 1.62 -26.29 15.04
C GLU A 27 1.64 -25.46 16.33
N ASP A 28 2.64 -24.58 16.49
CA ASP A 28 2.81 -23.63 17.60
C ASP A 28 2.17 -22.26 17.30
N TYR A 29 1.43 -22.15 16.20
CA TYR A 29 0.73 -20.95 15.77
C TYR A 29 -0.74 -21.22 15.49
N ASP A 30 -1.60 -20.30 15.92
CA ASP A 30 -2.99 -20.23 15.48
C ASP A 30 -3.05 -19.33 14.24
N VAL A 31 -3.27 -19.93 13.06
CA VAL A 31 -3.37 -19.19 11.79
C VAL A 31 -4.82 -18.91 11.47
N VAL A 32 -5.16 -17.63 11.31
CA VAL A 32 -6.51 -17.17 11.04
C VAL A 32 -6.53 -16.43 9.71
N ILE A 33 -7.40 -16.85 8.81
CA ILE A 33 -7.66 -16.18 7.53
C ILE A 33 -8.96 -15.39 7.65
N ASN A 34 -8.93 -14.13 7.22
CA ASN A 34 -10.03 -13.18 7.27
C ASN A 34 -10.60 -13.08 8.70
N PRO A 35 -9.79 -12.54 9.64
CA PRO A 35 -10.11 -12.54 11.07
C PRO A 35 -11.44 -11.84 11.36
N ASN A 36 -12.07 -12.28 12.46
CA ASN A 36 -13.18 -11.56 13.07
C ASN A 36 -12.70 -10.21 13.66
N SER A 37 -13.64 -9.38 14.10
CA SER A 37 -13.34 -8.04 14.60
C SER A 37 -12.38 -8.05 15.81
N GLN A 38 -12.49 -9.03 16.71
CA GLN A 38 -11.61 -9.13 17.89
C GLN A 38 -10.15 -9.34 17.47
N LEU A 39 -9.88 -10.32 16.62
CA LEU A 39 -8.53 -10.63 16.16
C LEU A 39 -7.99 -9.57 15.20
N PHE A 40 -8.86 -8.95 14.39
CA PHE A 40 -8.48 -7.82 13.56
C PHE A 40 -8.04 -6.60 14.40
N ASN A 41 -8.73 -6.31 15.50
CA ASN A 41 -8.33 -5.23 16.41
C ASN A 41 -6.93 -5.47 17.00
N LYS A 42 -6.57 -6.72 17.32
CA LYS A 42 -5.19 -7.06 17.75
C LYS A 42 -4.16 -6.74 16.69
N PHE A 43 -4.47 -6.99 15.42
CA PHE A 43 -3.61 -6.56 14.30
C PHE A 43 -3.53 -5.03 14.19
N MET A 44 -4.64 -4.32 14.35
CA MET A 44 -4.64 -2.85 14.35
C MET A 44 -3.77 -2.28 15.46
N ASP A 45 -3.90 -2.78 16.68
CA ASP A 45 -3.13 -2.32 17.84
C ASP A 45 -1.62 -2.57 17.68
N GLU A 46 -1.25 -3.76 17.17
CA GLU A 46 0.15 -4.15 17.08
C GLU A 46 0.86 -3.57 15.85
N HIS A 47 0.17 -3.43 14.72
CA HIS A 47 0.75 -3.01 13.43
C HIS A 47 -0.12 -2.01 12.66
N GLY A 48 -1.38 -2.32 12.39
CA GLY A 48 -2.21 -1.59 11.43
C GLY A 48 -2.31 -0.09 11.72
N ALA A 49 -2.69 0.29 12.95
CA ALA A 49 -2.88 1.69 13.36
C ALA A 49 -1.56 2.48 13.49
N LYS A 50 -0.42 1.80 13.50
CA LYS A 50 0.91 2.43 13.55
C LYS A 50 1.40 2.84 12.15
N ARG A 51 0.70 2.43 11.09
CA ARG A 51 1.02 2.80 9.72
C ARG A 51 0.40 4.15 9.39
N PHE A 52 1.13 4.95 8.62
CA PHE A 52 0.64 6.26 8.16
C PHE A 52 -0.24 6.16 6.91
N ASP A 53 -0.28 4.99 6.28
CA ASP A 53 -0.92 4.73 4.98
C ASP A 53 -1.94 3.58 5.03
N PHE A 54 -2.50 3.33 6.22
CA PHE A 54 -3.50 2.29 6.43
C PHE A 54 -4.48 2.67 7.55
N LYS A 55 -5.78 2.43 7.32
CA LYS A 55 -6.85 2.61 8.32
C LYS A 55 -7.75 1.38 8.35
N ALA A 56 -8.52 1.22 9.43
CA ALA A 56 -9.37 0.03 9.63
C ALA A 56 -10.39 -0.14 8.50
N GLU A 57 -10.91 0.97 7.97
CA GLU A 57 -11.86 1.01 6.86
C GLU A 57 -11.29 0.39 5.59
N ASP A 58 -9.97 0.51 5.37
CA ASP A 58 -9.32 -0.07 4.18
C ASP A 58 -9.50 -1.59 4.13
N TYR A 59 -9.45 -2.28 5.28
CA TYR A 59 -9.70 -3.72 5.33
C TYR A 59 -11.12 -4.07 4.86
N THR A 60 -12.12 -3.32 5.32
CA THR A 60 -13.52 -3.51 4.90
C THR A 60 -13.68 -3.25 3.41
N THR A 61 -13.07 -2.16 2.90
CA THR A 61 -13.08 -1.81 1.48
C THR A 61 -12.45 -2.91 0.64
N TRP A 62 -11.27 -3.42 1.02
CA TRP A 62 -10.57 -4.47 0.28
C TRP A 62 -11.34 -5.79 0.30
N LYS A 63 -11.81 -6.21 1.49
CA LYS A 63 -12.61 -7.43 1.63
C LYS A 63 -13.88 -7.37 0.78
N THR A 64 -14.54 -6.22 0.73
CA THR A 64 -15.75 -6.04 -0.09
C THR A 64 -15.42 -5.98 -1.58
N ALA A 65 -14.33 -5.31 -1.96
CA ALA A 65 -13.97 -5.11 -3.35
C ALA A 65 -13.60 -6.40 -4.09
N TRP A 66 -12.84 -7.27 -3.42
CA TRP A 66 -12.30 -8.51 -4.00
C TRP A 66 -13.01 -9.77 -3.50
N GLY A 67 -13.80 -9.70 -2.44
CA GLY A 67 -14.54 -10.87 -1.92
C GLY A 67 -13.62 -12.04 -1.59
N GLU A 68 -13.93 -13.21 -2.16
CA GLU A 68 -13.15 -14.44 -1.97
C GLU A 68 -11.73 -14.38 -2.54
N ASP A 69 -11.46 -13.43 -3.45
CA ASP A 69 -10.12 -13.20 -3.99
C ASP A 69 -9.21 -12.41 -3.01
N TYR A 70 -9.75 -11.95 -1.87
CA TYR A 70 -8.99 -11.28 -0.81
C TYR A 70 -8.85 -12.13 0.46
N ARG A 71 -7.62 -12.21 0.98
CA ARG A 71 -7.30 -12.95 2.21
C ARG A 71 -6.37 -12.14 3.08
N LEU A 72 -6.78 -11.78 4.30
CA LEU A 72 -5.89 -11.27 5.35
C LEU A 72 -5.56 -12.41 6.31
N GLY A 73 -4.30 -12.84 6.36
CA GLY A 73 -3.86 -13.89 7.27
C GLY A 73 -3.07 -13.36 8.46
N LEU A 74 -3.41 -13.84 9.65
CA LEU A 74 -2.76 -13.50 10.92
C LEU A 74 -2.27 -14.78 11.61
N PHE A 75 -1.03 -14.76 12.07
CA PHE A 75 -0.44 -15.84 12.86
C PHE A 75 -0.34 -15.36 14.29
N PHE A 76 -1.02 -16.03 15.20
CA PHE A 76 -0.89 -15.79 16.64
C PHE A 76 -0.06 -16.90 17.27
N LEU A 77 0.72 -16.59 18.30
CA LEU A 77 1.36 -17.64 19.10
C LEU A 77 0.28 -18.45 19.79
N LYS A 78 0.34 -19.77 19.67
CA LYS A 78 -0.73 -20.67 20.09
C LYS A 78 -1.15 -20.46 21.53
N GLY A 79 -2.47 -20.39 21.76
CA GLY A 79 -3.03 -20.14 23.09
C GLY A 79 -2.78 -18.71 23.61
N SER A 80 -2.46 -17.76 22.74
CA SER A 80 -2.28 -16.35 23.09
C SER A 80 -2.84 -15.43 22.02
N GLU A 81 -2.95 -14.13 22.34
CA GLU A 81 -3.32 -13.09 21.38
C GLU A 81 -2.09 -12.36 20.79
N ASN A 82 -0.89 -12.91 20.97
CA ASN A 82 0.34 -12.30 20.47
C ASN A 82 0.48 -12.53 18.96
N LEU A 83 0.27 -11.48 18.17
CA LEU A 83 0.49 -11.52 16.72
C LEU A 83 1.98 -11.74 16.43
N ALA A 84 2.30 -12.78 15.66
CA ALA A 84 3.65 -13.17 15.25
C ALA A 84 3.96 -12.86 13.78
N PHE A 85 2.93 -12.86 12.92
CA PHE A 85 3.06 -12.50 11.51
C PHE A 85 1.70 -12.07 10.94
N SER A 86 1.73 -11.10 10.03
CA SER A 86 0.59 -10.76 9.18
C SER A 86 0.98 -10.85 7.71
N PHE A 87 0.01 -11.11 6.84
CA PHE A 87 0.11 -10.93 5.39
C PHE A 87 -1.29 -10.73 4.83
N HIS A 88 -1.40 -10.23 3.61
CA HIS A 88 -2.58 -10.47 2.80
C HIS A 88 -2.23 -10.98 1.41
N THR A 89 -3.18 -11.65 0.77
CA THR A 89 -3.11 -11.96 -0.65
C THR A 89 -4.33 -11.42 -1.38
N ILE A 90 -4.11 -10.97 -2.60
CA ILE A 90 -5.16 -10.51 -3.52
C ILE A 90 -4.97 -11.26 -4.82
N HIS A 91 -5.99 -11.98 -5.27
CA HIS A 91 -6.00 -12.61 -6.58
C HIS A 91 -6.58 -11.65 -7.63
N TYR A 92 -5.73 -11.29 -8.58
CA TYR A 92 -6.03 -10.38 -9.68
C TYR A 92 -6.36 -11.17 -10.94
N LYS A 93 -7.66 -11.22 -11.26
CA LYS A 93 -8.15 -11.85 -12.48
C LYS A 93 -7.84 -10.98 -13.69
N SER A 94 -7.30 -11.60 -14.72
CA SER A 94 -6.98 -10.94 -15.96
C SER A 94 -8.23 -10.51 -16.72
N LEU A 95 -8.15 -9.34 -17.36
CA LEU A 95 -9.20 -8.79 -18.22
C LEU A 95 -8.80 -8.83 -19.69
N GLY A 96 -8.18 -9.93 -20.11
CA GLY A 96 -7.78 -10.20 -21.50
C GLY A 96 -6.29 -10.44 -21.73
N LEU A 97 -5.46 -10.35 -20.68
CA LEU A 97 -4.02 -10.65 -20.71
C LEU A 97 -3.67 -11.79 -19.74
N LEU A 98 -3.73 -13.03 -20.20
CA LEU A 98 -3.37 -14.17 -19.35
C LEU A 98 -1.86 -14.17 -19.00
N PRO A 99 -1.47 -14.69 -17.83
CA PRO A 99 -2.33 -15.26 -16.78
C PRO A 99 -2.75 -14.24 -15.71
N ASP A 100 -3.70 -14.65 -14.87
CA ASP A 100 -3.97 -14.03 -13.57
C ASP A 100 -2.69 -13.94 -12.72
N PHE A 101 -2.70 -13.07 -11.71
CA PHE A 101 -1.63 -13.03 -10.73
C PHE A 101 -2.14 -12.90 -9.31
N ARG A 102 -1.33 -13.31 -8.33
CA ARG A 102 -1.61 -13.10 -6.91
C ARG A 102 -0.61 -12.14 -6.30
N HIS A 103 -1.11 -11.08 -5.68
CA HIS A 103 -0.31 -10.10 -4.95
C HIS A 103 -0.08 -10.56 -3.51
N LEU A 104 1.13 -10.38 -2.97
CA LEU A 104 1.44 -10.50 -1.55
C LEU A 104 1.81 -9.12 -0.98
N GLY A 105 1.08 -8.70 0.05
CA GLY A 105 1.32 -7.43 0.77
C GLY A 105 1.16 -7.60 2.29
N ILE A 106 1.41 -6.52 3.04
CA ILE A 106 1.35 -6.50 4.53
C ILE A 106 2.12 -7.65 5.19
N ALA A 107 3.12 -8.21 4.50
CA ALA A 107 3.99 -9.25 5.03
C ALA A 107 4.88 -8.63 6.13
N TRP A 108 4.53 -8.86 7.39
CA TRP A 108 5.18 -8.19 8.51
C TRP A 108 5.33 -9.08 9.73
N ILE A 109 6.53 -9.07 10.30
CA ILE A 109 6.90 -9.76 11.53
C ILE A 109 7.26 -8.69 12.58
N PRO A 110 6.62 -8.68 13.77
CA PRO A 110 7.01 -7.81 14.87
C PRO A 110 8.49 -7.96 15.18
N GLU A 111 9.17 -6.85 15.46
CA GLU A 111 10.62 -6.83 15.66
C GLU A 111 11.10 -7.83 16.73
N LYS A 112 10.36 -7.95 17.83
CA LYS A 112 10.61 -8.89 18.93
C LYS A 112 10.63 -10.38 18.52
N TYR A 113 10.08 -10.70 17.35
CA TYR A 113 9.93 -12.07 16.83
C TYR A 113 10.70 -12.33 15.55
N ARG A 114 11.38 -11.32 14.97
CA ARG A 114 12.18 -11.51 13.75
C ARG A 114 13.30 -12.52 14.01
N GLY A 115 13.37 -13.55 13.17
CA GLY A 115 14.31 -14.64 13.33
C GLY A 115 14.17 -15.67 12.21
N LYS A 116 15.10 -16.62 12.14
CA LYS A 116 15.08 -17.69 11.12
C LYS A 116 13.93 -18.67 11.35
N GLU A 117 13.51 -18.81 12.60
CA GLU A 117 12.49 -19.71 13.10
C GLU A 117 11.12 -19.35 12.52
N ILE A 118 10.62 -18.14 12.83
CA ILE A 118 9.35 -17.66 12.26
C ILE A 118 9.44 -17.54 10.73
N LEU A 119 10.59 -17.12 10.19
CA LEU A 119 10.75 -16.97 8.75
C LEU A 119 10.55 -18.32 8.02
N LYS A 120 11.02 -19.42 8.61
CA LYS A 120 10.78 -20.77 8.09
C LYS A 120 9.29 -21.09 8.08
N VAL A 121 8.60 -20.89 9.21
CA VAL A 121 7.16 -21.18 9.35
C VAL A 121 6.34 -20.44 8.31
N VAL A 122 6.52 -19.13 8.20
CA VAL A 122 5.73 -18.30 7.28
C VAL A 122 6.06 -18.62 5.81
N THR A 123 7.32 -18.92 5.50
CA THR A 123 7.71 -19.30 4.13
C THR A 123 7.08 -20.64 3.74
N ASP A 124 7.15 -21.65 4.63
CA ASP A 124 6.59 -22.98 4.37
C ASP A 124 5.07 -22.90 4.22
N TYR A 125 4.39 -22.14 5.09
CA TYR A 125 2.94 -21.90 4.99
C TYR A 125 2.57 -21.27 3.65
N LEU A 126 3.24 -20.18 3.24
CA LEU A 126 2.91 -19.49 2.00
C LEU A 126 3.22 -20.34 0.75
N ILE A 127 4.22 -21.22 0.81
CA ILE A 127 4.49 -22.21 -0.26
C ILE A 127 3.36 -23.24 -0.35
N GLN A 128 2.87 -23.74 0.78
CA GLN A 128 1.91 -24.86 0.84
C GLN A 128 0.47 -24.37 0.64
N GLU A 129 0.03 -23.42 1.45
CA GLU A 129 -1.36 -22.97 1.53
C GLU A 129 -1.68 -21.89 0.49
N GLU A 130 -0.78 -20.90 0.32
CA GLU A 130 -0.93 -19.88 -0.71
C GLU A 130 -0.34 -20.30 -2.06
N GLN A 131 0.24 -21.50 -2.14
CA GLN A 131 0.77 -22.13 -3.35
C GLN A 131 1.74 -21.23 -4.14
N MET A 132 2.53 -20.39 -3.46
CA MET A 132 3.34 -19.33 -4.09
C MET A 132 4.34 -19.81 -5.15
N LYS A 133 4.72 -21.10 -5.15
CA LYS A 133 5.59 -21.68 -6.20
C LYS A 133 4.86 -22.06 -7.49
N LYS A 134 3.54 -22.17 -7.45
CA LYS A 134 2.69 -22.64 -8.57
C LYS A 134 1.87 -21.51 -9.20
N GLN A 135 1.92 -20.31 -8.64
CA GLN A 135 1.14 -19.16 -9.08
C GLN A 135 2.04 -18.05 -9.59
N ASN A 136 1.51 -17.21 -10.49
CA ASN A 136 2.16 -15.96 -10.87
C ASN A 136 2.04 -14.95 -9.72
N MET A 137 3.03 -14.95 -8.83
CA MET A 137 3.10 -14.06 -7.68
C MET A 137 3.72 -12.70 -8.04
N LEU A 138 3.14 -11.62 -7.53
CA LEU A 138 3.68 -10.25 -7.49
C LEU A 138 3.81 -9.74 -6.05
N ALA A 139 4.80 -8.90 -5.77
CA ALA A 139 4.93 -8.19 -4.49
C ALA A 139 5.85 -6.97 -4.62
N CYS A 140 5.70 -6.01 -3.72
CA CYS A 140 6.64 -4.90 -3.57
C CYS A 140 7.64 -5.19 -2.44
N ASN A 141 8.85 -5.63 -2.80
CA ASN A 141 9.85 -6.10 -1.85
C ASN A 141 10.93 -5.07 -1.56
N VAL A 142 11.21 -4.87 -0.27
CA VAL A 142 12.42 -4.20 0.23
C VAL A 142 13.62 -5.15 0.17
N HIS A 143 14.84 -4.60 0.12
CA HIS A 143 16.08 -5.39 -0.06
C HIS A 143 16.19 -6.59 0.91
N TRP A 144 15.88 -6.40 2.20
CA TRP A 144 15.98 -7.48 3.20
C TRP A 144 14.92 -8.58 3.05
N SER A 145 13.85 -8.36 2.28
CA SER A 145 12.80 -9.36 2.01
C SER A 145 13.05 -10.21 0.76
N GLN A 146 14.12 -9.92 0.00
CA GLN A 146 14.41 -10.65 -1.25
C GLN A 146 14.72 -12.13 -1.03
N ASN A 147 15.43 -12.47 0.05
CA ASN A 147 15.71 -13.86 0.39
C ASN A 147 14.44 -14.65 0.74
N PHE A 148 13.49 -14.00 1.43
CA PHE A 148 12.17 -14.56 1.68
C PHE A 148 11.44 -14.81 0.36
N TRP A 149 11.36 -13.81 -0.51
CA TRP A 149 10.72 -13.92 -1.82
C TRP A 149 11.26 -15.07 -2.65
N LYS A 150 12.60 -15.17 -2.75
CA LYS A 150 13.28 -16.25 -3.48
C LYS A 150 12.91 -17.63 -2.95
N ARG A 151 12.82 -17.80 -1.62
CA ARG A 151 12.46 -19.08 -1.02
C ARG A 151 10.98 -19.42 -1.26
N ALA A 152 10.10 -18.44 -1.08
CA ALA A 152 8.65 -18.60 -1.20
C ALA A 152 8.20 -18.89 -2.64
N THR A 153 8.84 -18.27 -3.63
CA THR A 153 8.46 -18.39 -5.05
C THR A 153 9.39 -19.32 -5.85
N GLY A 154 10.60 -19.59 -5.35
CA GLY A 154 11.65 -20.28 -6.09
C GLY A 154 12.37 -19.41 -7.13
N LYS A 155 12.06 -18.11 -7.19
CA LYS A 155 12.50 -17.18 -8.25
C LYS A 155 13.12 -15.93 -7.63
N SER A 156 14.22 -15.46 -8.20
CA SER A 156 14.97 -14.30 -7.70
C SER A 156 14.97 -13.12 -8.66
N ASP A 157 14.07 -13.09 -9.64
CA ASP A 157 14.03 -11.99 -10.60
C ASP A 157 13.61 -10.72 -9.86
N ILE A 158 14.60 -9.82 -9.72
CA ILE A 158 14.50 -8.56 -8.99
C ILE A 158 14.22 -7.45 -10.02
N SER A 159 13.21 -6.65 -9.69
CA SER A 159 12.89 -5.36 -10.30
C SER A 159 12.37 -5.41 -11.74
N ALA A 160 11.06 -5.60 -11.88
CA ALA A 160 10.36 -5.07 -13.06
C ALA A 160 10.26 -3.53 -13.00
N CYS A 161 10.32 -2.98 -11.79
CA CYS A 161 10.19 -1.57 -11.53
C CYS A 161 10.70 -1.25 -10.11
N THR A 162 11.47 -0.18 -9.96
CA THR A 162 11.87 0.35 -8.65
C THR A 162 10.88 1.41 -8.21
N TYR A 163 10.36 1.28 -6.99
CA TYR A 163 9.44 2.24 -6.39
C TYR A 163 10.19 3.14 -5.42
N TYR A 164 9.84 4.42 -5.47
CA TYR A 164 10.37 5.46 -4.60
C TYR A 164 9.23 6.18 -3.88
N ILE A 165 9.58 6.84 -2.78
CA ILE A 165 8.65 7.67 -2.02
C ILE A 165 9.29 9.01 -1.65
N SER A 166 8.46 10.04 -1.65
CA SER A 166 8.78 11.41 -1.28
C SER A 166 7.79 11.88 -0.22
N TYR A 167 8.28 12.64 0.76
CA TYR A 167 7.47 13.26 1.80
C TYR A 167 7.62 14.77 1.72
N TYR A 168 6.49 15.48 1.65
CA TYR A 168 6.42 16.93 1.59
C TYR A 168 5.47 17.45 2.64
N GLU A 169 5.88 18.45 3.42
CA GLU A 169 4.96 19.14 4.31
C GLU A 169 3.96 19.96 3.50
N MET A 170 2.79 20.27 4.06
CA MET A 170 1.81 21.09 3.35
C MET A 170 2.36 22.49 2.98
N SER A 171 3.26 23.01 3.81
CA SER A 171 3.99 24.27 3.60
C SER A 171 4.92 24.25 2.38
N ASP A 172 5.41 23.06 1.98
CA ASP A 172 6.29 22.86 0.82
C ASP A 172 5.56 23.12 -0.51
N PHE A 173 4.22 23.07 -0.53
CA PHE A 173 3.42 23.22 -1.74
C PHE A 173 3.10 24.68 -2.09
N LYS A 174 2.97 24.92 -3.39
CA LYS A 174 2.40 26.14 -3.98
C LYS A 174 1.41 25.74 -5.06
N ILE A 175 0.38 26.56 -5.27
CA ILE A 175 -0.59 26.39 -6.36
C ILE A 175 -0.11 27.25 -7.53
N PRO A 176 0.34 26.67 -8.66
CA PRO A 176 0.72 27.43 -9.85
C PRO A 176 -0.45 28.25 -10.39
N LYS A 177 -0.16 29.37 -11.08
CA LYS A 177 -1.20 30.17 -11.72
C LYS A 177 -1.83 29.40 -12.88
N VAL A 178 -3.13 29.58 -13.10
CA VAL A 178 -3.86 28.94 -14.23
C VAL A 178 -3.19 29.20 -15.58
N SER A 179 -2.56 30.36 -15.77
CA SER A 179 -1.82 30.71 -17.00
C SER A 179 -0.61 29.81 -17.30
N GLU A 180 -0.09 29.11 -16.28
CA GLU A 180 1.07 28.21 -16.38
C GLU A 180 0.64 26.76 -16.68
N MET A 181 -0.67 26.53 -16.83
CA MET A 181 -1.29 25.22 -16.98
C MET A 181 -1.80 24.98 -18.40
N LYS A 182 -2.06 23.70 -18.69
CA LYS A 182 -2.56 23.24 -19.98
C LYS A 182 -4.02 23.71 -20.18
N LYS A 183 -4.27 24.46 -21.26
CA LYS A 183 -5.55 25.18 -21.47
C LYS A 183 -6.64 24.34 -22.12
N ASP A 184 -6.28 23.24 -22.74
CA ASP A 184 -7.13 22.30 -23.49
C ASP A 184 -7.60 21.11 -22.64
N VAL A 185 -7.45 21.19 -21.31
CA VAL A 185 -7.85 20.12 -20.39
C VAL A 185 -8.84 20.65 -19.36
N VAL A 186 -9.90 19.88 -19.13
CA VAL A 186 -10.90 20.13 -18.10
C VAL A 186 -10.79 19.06 -17.03
N VAL A 187 -10.46 19.46 -15.80
CA VAL A 187 -10.45 18.57 -14.63
C VAL A 187 -11.76 18.67 -13.87
N LYS A 188 -12.39 17.53 -13.58
CA LYS A 188 -13.63 17.41 -12.82
C LYS A 188 -13.43 16.54 -11.58
N THR A 189 -14.24 16.80 -10.55
CA THR A 189 -14.38 15.90 -9.40
C THR A 189 -15.06 14.60 -9.85
N VAL A 190 -14.56 13.48 -9.34
CA VAL A 190 -15.17 12.17 -9.61
C VAL A 190 -16.42 12.00 -8.75
N ASN A 191 -17.49 11.49 -9.34
CA ASN A 191 -18.76 11.18 -8.68
C ASN A 191 -19.36 9.90 -9.27
N THR A 192 -20.57 9.53 -8.85
CA THR A 192 -21.24 8.31 -9.32
C THR A 192 -21.50 8.29 -10.82
N GLU A 193 -21.60 9.45 -11.46
CA GLU A 193 -21.80 9.59 -12.90
C GLU A 193 -20.49 9.47 -13.66
N THR A 194 -19.36 10.00 -13.15
CA THR A 194 -18.08 10.03 -13.87
C THR A 194 -17.13 8.88 -13.50
N VAL A 195 -17.41 8.11 -12.46
CA VAL A 195 -16.50 7.03 -12.01
C VAL A 195 -16.31 5.93 -13.07
N HIS A 196 -17.29 5.69 -13.95
CA HIS A 196 -17.14 4.69 -15.01
C HIS A 196 -16.00 5.01 -15.98
N ASP A 197 -15.77 6.30 -16.25
CA ASP A 197 -14.66 6.77 -17.08
C ASP A 197 -13.31 6.51 -16.39
N VAL A 198 -13.25 6.69 -15.07
CA VAL A 198 -12.07 6.36 -14.26
C VAL A 198 -11.74 4.88 -14.39
N LEU A 199 -12.74 4.00 -14.24
CA LEU A 199 -12.55 2.55 -14.35
C LEU A 199 -12.08 2.12 -15.74
N LYS A 200 -12.61 2.76 -16.80
CA LYS A 200 -12.20 2.50 -18.18
C LYS A 200 -10.75 2.92 -18.42
N TYR A 201 -10.36 4.10 -17.95
CA TYR A 201 -9.00 4.61 -18.07
C TYR A 201 -8.00 3.77 -17.25
N ASP A 202 -8.37 3.41 -16.02
CA ASP A 202 -7.60 2.51 -15.16
C ASP A 202 -7.32 1.17 -15.82
N ARG A 203 -8.35 0.53 -16.40
CA ARG A 203 -8.23 -0.76 -17.07
C ARG A 203 -7.25 -0.73 -18.25
N ALA A 204 -7.13 0.39 -18.94
CA ALA A 204 -6.18 0.54 -20.05
C ALA A 204 -4.71 0.55 -19.58
N ILE A 205 -4.47 0.90 -18.31
CA ILE A 205 -3.14 0.94 -17.69
C ILE A 205 -2.88 -0.32 -16.87
N PHE A 206 -3.91 -0.83 -16.19
CA PHE A 206 -3.87 -1.99 -15.31
C PHE A 206 -4.99 -2.97 -15.71
N PRO A 207 -4.71 -3.93 -16.60
CA PRO A 207 -5.72 -4.79 -17.23
C PRO A 207 -6.10 -6.01 -16.36
N PHE A 208 -6.32 -5.79 -15.07
CA PHE A 208 -6.78 -6.80 -14.12
C PHE A 208 -7.94 -6.29 -13.28
N ASP A 209 -8.76 -7.21 -12.77
CA ASP A 209 -9.95 -6.86 -12.02
C ASP A 209 -9.61 -6.22 -10.67
N ARG A 210 -9.87 -4.91 -10.61
CA ARG A 210 -9.82 -4.09 -9.40
C ARG A 210 -10.87 -2.99 -9.36
N GLN A 211 -11.88 -3.12 -10.21
CA GLN A 211 -12.81 -2.02 -10.50
C GLN A 211 -13.61 -1.60 -9.26
N ASN A 212 -13.98 -2.56 -8.40
CA ASN A 212 -14.73 -2.28 -7.18
C ASN A 212 -13.89 -1.46 -6.19
N TRP A 213 -12.61 -1.80 -6.06
CA TRP A 213 -11.69 -1.06 -5.20
C TRP A 213 -11.44 0.34 -5.75
N MET A 214 -11.15 0.48 -7.05
CA MET A 214 -10.95 1.77 -7.71
C MET A 214 -12.19 2.67 -7.62
N LYS A 215 -13.39 2.10 -7.74
CA LYS A 215 -14.64 2.83 -7.56
C LYS A 215 -14.77 3.39 -6.14
N SER A 216 -14.59 2.56 -5.11
CA SER A 216 -14.65 3.02 -3.71
C SER A 216 -13.58 4.08 -3.44
N LEU A 217 -12.33 3.84 -3.87
CA LEU A 217 -11.21 4.75 -3.69
C LEU A 217 -11.50 6.15 -4.23
N PHE A 218 -11.99 6.25 -5.47
CA PHE A 218 -12.22 7.55 -6.11
C PHE A 218 -13.50 8.26 -5.65
N LEU A 219 -14.50 7.52 -5.16
CA LEU A 219 -15.74 8.12 -4.64
C LEU A 219 -15.60 8.58 -3.18
N GLU A 220 -14.79 7.88 -2.39
CA GLU A 220 -14.54 8.21 -0.97
C GLU A 220 -13.36 9.18 -0.79
N GLY A 221 -12.40 9.13 -1.71
CA GLY A 221 -11.24 10.03 -1.73
C GLY A 221 -11.51 11.34 -2.47
N ILE A 222 -10.46 12.15 -2.62
CA ILE A 222 -10.48 13.36 -3.45
C ILE A 222 -10.13 12.94 -4.87
N GLY A 223 -11.11 12.33 -5.54
CA GLY A 223 -11.00 11.85 -6.91
C GLY A 223 -11.10 12.96 -7.95
N ARG A 224 -10.25 12.87 -8.98
CA ARG A 224 -10.21 13.76 -10.14
C ARG A 224 -10.08 12.97 -11.44
N ILE A 225 -10.72 13.50 -12.46
CA ILE A 225 -10.66 13.00 -13.84
C ILE A 225 -10.44 14.18 -14.79
N ALA A 226 -9.58 14.00 -15.78
CA ALA A 226 -9.23 15.00 -16.78
C ALA A 226 -9.76 14.58 -18.15
N TYR A 227 -10.40 15.52 -18.84
CA TYR A 227 -10.86 15.36 -20.22
C TYR A 227 -10.13 16.35 -21.12
N ASP A 228 -9.79 15.94 -22.34
CA ASP A 228 -9.33 16.84 -23.39
C ASP A 228 -10.50 17.59 -24.08
N SER A 229 -10.18 18.40 -25.10
CA SER A 229 -11.14 19.17 -25.90
C SER A 229 -12.17 18.31 -26.62
N ASP A 230 -11.84 17.05 -26.93
CA ASP A 230 -12.71 16.12 -27.63
C ASP A 230 -13.58 15.31 -26.63
N GLY A 231 -13.44 15.57 -25.33
CA GLY A 231 -14.15 14.87 -24.27
C GLY A 231 -13.57 13.49 -23.96
N LYS A 232 -12.37 13.17 -24.45
CA LYS A 232 -11.68 11.91 -24.12
C LYS A 232 -10.97 12.05 -22.77
N VAL A 233 -11.00 10.98 -21.98
CA VAL A 233 -10.26 10.89 -20.71
C VAL A 233 -8.76 10.82 -20.99
N VAL A 234 -8.01 11.75 -20.41
CA VAL A 234 -6.54 11.87 -20.55
C VAL A 234 -5.79 11.73 -19.23
N GLY A 235 -6.50 11.56 -18.11
CA GLY A 235 -5.88 11.26 -16.83
C GLY A 235 -6.87 11.14 -15.66
N ILE A 236 -6.40 10.49 -14.60
CA ILE A 236 -7.12 10.31 -13.33
C ILE A 236 -6.16 10.50 -12.16
N GLY A 237 -6.66 10.99 -11.03
CA GLY A 237 -5.87 11.06 -9.80
C GLY A 237 -6.73 11.06 -8.56
N CYS A 238 -6.23 10.47 -7.47
CA CYS A 238 -6.94 10.42 -6.21
C CYS A 238 -6.01 10.71 -5.03
N LEU A 239 -6.51 11.48 -4.06
CA LEU A 239 -5.86 11.70 -2.78
C LEU A 239 -6.71 11.09 -1.66
N SER A 240 -6.08 10.26 -0.82
CA SER A 240 -6.65 9.77 0.43
C SER A 240 -6.06 10.53 1.61
N ILE A 241 -6.89 10.82 2.62
CA ILE A 241 -6.46 11.44 3.88
C ILE A 241 -6.66 10.42 5.00
N TYR A 242 -5.61 10.22 5.79
CA TYR A 242 -5.59 9.27 6.91
C TYR A 242 -5.79 10.00 8.25
N PRO A 243 -6.25 9.31 9.31
CA PRO A 243 -6.54 9.93 10.62
C PRO A 243 -5.36 10.70 11.24
N SER A 244 -4.13 10.32 10.90
CA SER A 244 -2.91 11.01 11.33
C SER A 244 -2.70 12.39 10.67
N GLY A 245 -3.51 12.74 9.67
CA GLY A 245 -3.30 13.88 8.78
C GLY A 245 -2.35 13.56 7.62
N GLU A 246 -1.88 12.32 7.47
CA GLU A 246 -1.09 11.91 6.30
C GLU A 246 -1.97 11.91 5.05
N CYS A 247 -1.50 12.55 3.99
CA CYS A 247 -2.15 12.57 2.68
C CYS A 247 -1.39 11.64 1.73
N VAL A 248 -2.09 10.77 1.01
CA VAL A 248 -1.48 9.83 0.07
C VAL A 248 -2.12 10.00 -1.30
N ILE A 249 -1.33 10.46 -2.27
CA ILE A 249 -1.76 10.47 -3.67
C ILE A 249 -1.55 9.07 -4.23
N SER A 250 -2.62 8.44 -4.71
CA SER A 250 -2.60 7.07 -5.20
C SER A 250 -3.95 6.69 -5.84
N PRO A 251 -3.99 6.40 -7.15
CA PRO A 251 -2.97 6.67 -8.16
C PRO A 251 -3.00 8.12 -8.67
N LEU A 252 -2.00 8.49 -9.48
CA LEU A 252 -2.06 9.59 -10.44
C LEU A 252 -1.57 9.07 -11.78
N TYR A 253 -2.50 8.90 -12.72
CA TYR A 253 -2.22 8.43 -14.07
C TYR A 253 -2.60 9.50 -15.10
N ALA A 254 -1.78 9.66 -16.13
CA ALA A 254 -2.03 10.66 -17.16
C ALA A 254 -1.33 10.31 -18.47
N ASP A 255 -1.88 10.77 -19.59
CA ASP A 255 -1.26 10.64 -20.91
C ASP A 255 0.02 11.48 -21.01
N GLU A 256 0.15 12.56 -20.22
CA GLU A 256 1.34 13.42 -20.19
C GLU A 256 1.50 14.19 -18.87
N GLU A 257 2.70 14.73 -18.64
CA GLU A 257 3.10 15.43 -17.42
C GLU A 257 2.19 16.61 -17.08
N LYS A 258 1.81 17.40 -18.09
CA LYS A 258 0.98 18.59 -17.91
C LYS A 258 -0.44 18.25 -17.42
N VAL A 259 -0.98 17.12 -17.83
CA VAL A 259 -2.27 16.61 -17.34
C VAL A 259 -2.13 16.16 -15.88
N ALA A 260 -1.07 15.44 -15.53
CA ALA A 260 -0.80 15.05 -14.14
C ALA A 260 -0.69 16.27 -13.21
N GLN A 261 0.02 17.31 -13.65
CA GLN A 261 0.14 18.59 -12.94
C GLN A 261 -1.21 19.27 -12.73
N GLU A 262 -2.08 19.28 -13.74
CA GLU A 262 -3.40 19.93 -13.66
C GLU A 262 -4.36 19.18 -12.73
N ILE A 263 -4.36 17.85 -12.79
CA ILE A 263 -5.11 17.00 -11.85
C ILE A 263 -4.65 17.30 -10.41
N PHE A 264 -3.34 17.29 -10.18
CA PHE A 264 -2.81 17.50 -8.84
C PHE A 264 -3.01 18.93 -8.34
N ARG A 265 -2.92 19.95 -9.21
CA ARG A 265 -3.27 21.33 -8.87
C ARG A 265 -4.71 21.43 -8.37
N SER A 266 -5.67 20.79 -9.05
CA SER A 266 -7.08 20.75 -8.65
C SER A 266 -7.30 20.06 -7.28
N ILE A 267 -6.48 19.06 -6.95
CA ILE A 267 -6.47 18.42 -5.62
C ILE A 267 -5.91 19.39 -4.57
N LEU A 268 -4.77 20.04 -4.85
CA LEU A 268 -4.14 21.00 -3.94
C LEU A 268 -5.07 22.18 -3.62
N GLU A 269 -5.78 22.71 -4.62
CA GLU A 269 -6.78 23.76 -4.41
C GLU A 269 -7.88 23.32 -3.43
N GLU A 270 -8.36 22.07 -3.52
CA GLU A 270 -9.37 21.58 -2.57
C GLU A 270 -8.80 21.47 -1.16
N ILE A 271 -7.65 20.82 -1.00
CA ILE A 271 -7.13 20.53 0.35
C ILE A 271 -6.55 21.76 1.05
N LEU A 272 -5.97 22.71 0.32
CA LEU A 272 -5.35 23.89 0.92
C LEU A 272 -6.31 25.07 1.08
N LEU A 273 -7.35 25.17 0.23
CA LEU A 273 -8.24 26.35 0.24
C LEU A 273 -9.66 26.04 0.73
N LYS A 274 -10.13 24.79 0.60
CA LYS A 274 -11.54 24.43 0.87
C LYS A 274 -11.72 23.55 2.10
N ARG A 275 -10.68 22.85 2.55
CA ARG A 275 -10.75 21.96 3.72
C ARG A 275 -10.12 22.61 4.94
N ASN A 276 -10.71 22.33 6.10
CA ASN A 276 -10.21 22.77 7.41
C ASN A 276 -9.61 21.60 8.22
N GLU A 277 -9.23 20.52 7.53
CA GLU A 277 -8.64 19.34 8.14
C GLU A 277 -7.19 19.62 8.54
N LYS A 278 -6.75 19.03 9.66
CA LYS A 278 -5.34 19.13 10.09
C LYS A 278 -4.50 18.17 9.25
N LEU A 279 -4.00 18.68 8.14
CA LEU A 279 -3.11 17.93 7.24
C LEU A 279 -1.67 18.02 7.77
N TRP A 280 -0.96 16.90 7.78
CA TRP A 280 0.43 16.83 8.22
C TRP A 280 1.39 16.95 7.03
N ARG A 281 1.45 15.93 6.19
CA ARG A 281 2.36 15.84 5.05
C ARG A 281 1.78 14.94 3.96
N MET A 282 2.32 15.07 2.75
CA MET A 282 1.92 14.29 1.59
C MET A 282 2.97 13.26 1.22
N GLN A 283 2.53 12.02 1.02
CA GLN A 283 3.29 10.95 0.39
C GLN A 283 3.06 10.98 -1.12
N VAL A 284 4.14 11.12 -1.87
CA VAL A 284 4.14 11.04 -3.33
C VAL A 284 5.05 9.89 -3.72
N ARG A 285 4.48 8.87 -4.36
CA ARG A 285 5.24 7.72 -4.87
C ARG A 285 5.64 7.99 -6.32
N SER A 286 6.78 7.46 -6.72
CA SER A 286 7.25 7.50 -8.11
C SER A 286 7.92 6.18 -8.46
N ASN A 287 8.21 6.01 -9.74
CA ASN A 287 8.82 4.79 -10.25
C ASN A 287 9.92 5.08 -11.27
N ASP A 288 10.67 4.05 -11.67
CA ASP A 288 11.75 4.19 -12.67
C ASP A 288 11.32 3.87 -14.11
N GLN A 289 10.07 3.45 -14.32
CA GLN A 289 9.56 3.08 -15.65
C GLN A 289 8.83 4.24 -16.35
N CYS A 290 8.22 5.15 -15.60
CA CYS A 290 7.69 6.42 -16.10
C CYS A 290 8.78 7.50 -15.98
N VAL A 291 9.35 7.91 -17.11
CA VAL A 291 10.46 8.88 -17.19
C VAL A 291 10.15 10.16 -16.42
N GLN A 292 8.89 10.63 -16.47
CA GLN A 292 8.47 11.90 -15.87
C GLN A 292 7.93 11.77 -14.44
N SER A 293 7.82 10.55 -13.89
CA SER A 293 7.20 10.32 -12.56
C SER A 293 7.93 10.96 -11.38
N PHE A 294 9.20 11.34 -11.54
CA PHE A 294 9.94 12.04 -10.48
C PHE A 294 9.85 13.57 -10.58
N GLN A 295 9.85 14.13 -11.80
CA GLN A 295 10.05 15.56 -12.01
C GLN A 295 8.73 16.34 -12.12
N TRP A 296 7.62 15.67 -12.46
CA TRP A 296 6.34 16.31 -12.74
C TRP A 296 5.83 17.23 -11.62
N ILE A 297 6.18 16.95 -10.36
CA ILE A 297 5.68 17.68 -9.19
C ILE A 297 6.43 19.00 -8.92
N GLN A 298 7.62 19.18 -9.49
CA GLN A 298 8.50 20.32 -9.18
C GLN A 298 7.81 21.70 -9.32
N PRO A 299 6.96 21.96 -10.33
CA PRO A 299 6.25 23.24 -10.45
C PRO A 299 5.27 23.51 -9.31
N LEU A 300 4.80 22.49 -8.60
CA LEU A 300 3.86 22.62 -7.47
C LEU A 300 4.57 22.70 -6.11
N LEU A 301 5.91 22.72 -6.10
CA LEU A 301 6.74 22.79 -4.89
C LEU A 301 7.50 24.11 -4.78
N LYS A 302 7.74 24.52 -3.52
CA LYS A 302 8.65 25.60 -3.12
C LYS A 302 10.06 25.08 -2.82
N THR A 303 10.19 23.77 -2.66
CA THR A 303 11.43 23.06 -2.29
C THR A 303 11.92 22.18 -3.45
N PRO A 304 13.22 21.83 -3.52
CA PRO A 304 13.70 20.85 -4.48
C PRO A 304 13.03 19.48 -4.33
N ILE A 305 12.80 18.80 -5.46
CA ILE A 305 12.33 17.41 -5.43
C ILE A 305 13.35 16.48 -4.78
N ARG A 306 12.85 15.50 -4.02
CA ARG A 306 13.63 14.51 -3.27
C ARG A 306 12.87 13.20 -3.29
N ARG A 307 13.56 12.06 -3.27
CA ARG A 307 12.94 10.74 -3.15
C ARG A 307 13.87 9.78 -2.44
N SER A 308 13.30 8.76 -1.79
CA SER A 308 14.03 7.65 -1.19
C SER A 308 13.53 6.34 -1.77
N HIS A 309 14.39 5.32 -1.79
CA HIS A 309 13.98 3.97 -2.18
C HIS A 309 12.85 3.49 -1.25
N LEU A 310 11.77 2.98 -1.84
CA LEU A 310 10.66 2.38 -1.10
C LEU A 310 10.71 0.86 -1.19
N SER A 311 10.72 0.33 -2.41
CA SER A 311 10.66 -1.10 -2.69
C SER A 311 10.99 -1.40 -4.15
N ASN A 312 11.05 -2.69 -4.50
CA ASN A 312 11.14 -3.15 -5.88
C ASN A 312 9.92 -4.01 -6.17
N LEU A 313 9.26 -3.76 -7.30
CA LEU A 313 8.23 -4.63 -7.80
C LEU A 313 8.87 -5.93 -8.29
N CYS A 314 8.56 -7.01 -7.60
CA CYS A 314 9.01 -8.36 -7.87
C CYS A 314 7.89 -9.19 -8.48
N TYR A 315 8.28 -10.14 -9.31
CA TYR A 315 7.40 -11.13 -9.91
C TYR A 315 8.06 -12.51 -9.86
N SER A 316 7.28 -13.56 -10.08
CA SER A 316 7.78 -14.94 -10.06
C SER A 316 7.77 -15.61 -11.43
N MET A 317 6.78 -15.30 -12.27
CA MET A 317 6.64 -15.91 -13.59
C MET A 317 6.65 -14.87 -14.69
N TYR A 318 5.72 -13.91 -14.65
CA TYR A 318 5.54 -12.95 -15.72
C TYR A 318 5.84 -11.51 -15.28
N PRO A 319 6.74 -10.79 -15.97
CA PRO A 319 7.06 -9.41 -15.65
C PRO A 319 5.85 -8.46 -15.78
N PRO A 320 5.58 -7.61 -14.76
CA PRO A 320 4.58 -6.56 -14.78
C PRO A 320 4.58 -5.66 -16.02
N ARG A 321 5.77 -5.36 -16.59
CA ARG A 321 5.91 -4.54 -17.80
C ARG A 321 5.24 -5.11 -19.05
N HIS A 322 4.86 -6.39 -19.05
CA HIS A 322 4.09 -6.99 -20.14
C HIS A 322 2.59 -6.71 -20.01
N PHE A 323 2.14 -6.24 -18.86
CA PHE A 323 0.73 -6.04 -18.57
C PHE A 323 0.39 -4.59 -18.24
N PHE A 324 1.29 -3.87 -17.58
CA PHE A 324 1.02 -2.51 -17.12
C PHE A 324 1.62 -1.46 -18.04
N ASP A 325 0.84 -0.43 -18.38
CA ASP A 325 1.34 0.74 -19.08
C ASP A 325 1.97 1.73 -18.08
N PHE A 326 3.19 1.42 -17.64
CA PHE A 326 3.92 2.29 -16.73
C PHE A 326 4.21 3.68 -17.29
N SER A 327 4.17 3.88 -18.62
CA SER A 327 4.50 5.19 -19.21
C SER A 327 3.56 6.31 -18.72
N LYS A 328 2.35 5.93 -18.30
CA LYS A 328 1.30 6.82 -17.80
C LYS A 328 1.24 6.93 -16.28
N VAL A 329 2.11 6.23 -15.54
CA VAL A 329 2.06 6.11 -14.07
C VAL A 329 2.95 7.16 -13.42
N PHE A 330 2.41 8.36 -13.20
CA PHE A 330 3.10 9.46 -12.51
C PHE A 330 3.20 9.24 -11.01
N VAL A 331 2.13 8.70 -10.41
CA VAL A 331 2.12 8.20 -9.04
C VAL A 331 1.46 6.82 -9.02
N ASN A 332 2.21 5.86 -8.48
CA ASN A 332 1.78 4.48 -8.36
C ASN A 332 0.50 4.34 -7.53
N ALA A 333 -0.28 3.31 -7.85
CA ALA A 333 -1.27 2.83 -6.90
C ALA A 333 -0.55 2.29 -5.65
N HIS A 334 -1.28 2.23 -4.54
CA HIS A 334 -0.68 1.92 -3.26
C HIS A 334 -0.05 0.50 -3.28
N PRO A 335 1.26 0.36 -3.03
CA PRO A 335 2.02 -0.87 -3.31
C PRO A 335 1.62 -2.05 -2.42
N THR A 336 0.88 -1.78 -1.35
CA THR A 336 0.35 -2.83 -0.48
C THR A 336 -0.78 -3.58 -1.14
N ASN A 337 -1.60 -2.95 -1.99
CA ASN A 337 -2.83 -3.55 -2.47
C ASN A 337 -3.02 -3.42 -3.97
N GLY A 338 -2.44 -2.45 -4.66
CA GLY A 338 -2.48 -2.30 -6.11
C GLY A 338 -1.08 -2.06 -6.69
N PRO A 339 -0.30 -3.12 -6.98
CA PRO A 339 1.08 -2.97 -7.44
C PRO A 339 1.14 -2.54 -8.91
N CYS A 340 1.15 -1.23 -9.17
CA CYS A 340 1.47 -0.66 -10.48
C CYS A 340 2.01 0.76 -10.33
#